data_AF-A0A2L0B4E2-F1
#
_entry.id   AF-A0A2L0B4E2-F1
#
_cell.length_a   1.000
_cell.length_b   1.000
_cell.length_c   1.000
_cell.angle_alpha   90.00
_cell.angle_beta   90.00
_cell.angle_gamma   90.00
#
_symmetry.space_group_name_H-M   'P 1'
#
loop_
_entity.id
_entity.type
_entity.pdbx_description
1 polymer ?
#
loop_
_entity_poly.entity_id
_entity_poly.type
_entity_poly.pdbx_seq_one_letter_code
_entity_poly.pdbx_strand_id
1 'polypeptide(L)'
;KNANPVLIEVLEDVTQEPMVRHEAAEALGAIGSPESIAILEKFKKDPVVEVAETCELALERIKWLQNPDTTNSENPYLSVDPAPPAQTQNVEELKTILLDEKATLFQRYRAMFSLRNLRTKESVDAL
;
A
#
# COMPACT_ATOMS: atom_id res chain seq x y z
N LYS A 1 -7.69 18.30 -0.05
CA LYS A 1 -7.34 18.28 1.39
C LYS A 1 -8.54 18.31 2.34
N ASN A 2 -9.79 18.38 1.84
CA ASN A 2 -10.98 18.46 2.71
C ASN A 2 -11.51 17.10 3.20
N ALA A 3 -11.03 15.98 2.64
CA ALA A 3 -11.52 14.64 3.01
C ALA A 3 -10.79 14.04 4.23
N ASN A 4 -9.55 14.46 4.52
CA ASN A 4 -8.72 13.86 5.57
C ASN A 4 -9.41 13.84 6.94
N PRO A 5 -10.05 14.92 7.44
CA PRO A 5 -10.71 14.88 8.74
C PRO A 5 -11.78 13.80 8.83
N VAL A 6 -12.63 13.68 7.80
CA VAL A 6 -13.71 12.68 7.76
C VAL A 6 -13.14 11.26 7.68
N LEU A 7 -12.11 11.04 6.85
CA LEU A 7 -11.47 9.73 6.75
C LEU A 7 -10.78 9.32 8.06
N ILE A 8 -10.21 10.28 8.78
CA ILE A 8 -9.62 10.06 10.11
C ILE A 8 -10.70 9.65 11.10
N GLU A 9 -11.82 10.38 11.15
CA GLU A 9 -12.97 10.03 12.01
C GLU A 9 -13.47 8.60 11.74
N VAL A 10 -13.60 8.21 10.47
CA VAL A 10 -14.02 6.85 10.09
C VAL A 10 -13.00 5.78 10.52
N LEU A 11 -11.69 6.04 10.36
CA LEU A 11 -10.65 5.11 10.78
C LEU A 11 -10.63 4.92 12.32
N GLU A 12 -10.89 5.99 13.06
CA GLU A 12 -10.91 6.01 14.52
C GLU A 12 -12.14 5.35 15.15
N ASP A 13 -13.25 5.28 14.43
CA ASP A 13 -14.48 4.67 14.93
C ASP A 13 -14.37 3.14 14.98
N VAL A 14 -13.94 2.62 16.13
CA VAL A 14 -13.84 1.18 16.39
C VAL A 14 -15.20 0.46 16.45
N THR A 15 -16.31 1.21 16.41
CA THR A 15 -17.67 0.62 16.30
C THR A 15 -18.09 0.43 14.84
N GLN A 16 -17.35 1.03 13.90
CA GLN A 16 -17.58 0.88 12.48
C GLN A 16 -17.05 -0.48 11.95
N GLU A 17 -17.72 -1.00 10.93
CA GLU A 17 -17.29 -2.23 10.24
C GLU A 17 -15.83 -2.15 9.79
N PRO A 18 -14.99 -3.18 10.05
CA PRO A 18 -13.57 -3.14 9.74
C PRO A 18 -13.24 -2.81 8.28
N MET A 19 -14.05 -3.28 7.34
CA MET A 19 -13.85 -3.00 5.92
C MET A 19 -14.02 -1.51 5.60
N VAL A 20 -14.93 -0.80 6.28
CA VAL A 20 -15.09 0.65 6.05
C VAL A 20 -13.90 1.43 6.60
N ARG A 21 -13.33 0.95 7.72
CA ARG A 21 -12.09 1.51 8.30
C ARG A 21 -10.88 1.25 7.40
N HIS A 22 -10.80 0.06 6.80
CA HIS A 22 -9.81 -0.31 5.80
C HIS A 22 -9.84 0.66 4.61
N GLU A 23 -11.01 0.88 4.01
CA GLU A 23 -11.19 1.82 2.89
C GLU A 23 -10.78 3.26 3.27
N ALA A 24 -11.06 3.68 4.52
CA ALA A 24 -10.62 4.98 5.00
C ALA A 24 -9.09 5.09 5.10
N ALA A 25 -8.42 4.05 5.62
CA ALA A 25 -6.96 4.00 5.67
C ALA A 25 -6.32 3.97 4.27
N GLU A 26 -6.89 3.20 3.34
CA GLU A 26 -6.42 3.15 1.95
C GLU A 26 -6.57 4.51 1.27
N ALA A 27 -7.73 5.17 1.43
CA ALA A 27 -7.97 6.50 0.89
C ALA A 27 -6.98 7.55 1.44
N LEU A 28 -6.64 7.49 2.74
CA LEU A 28 -5.62 8.35 3.34
C LEU A 28 -4.24 8.12 2.69
N GLY A 29 -3.86 6.85 2.45
CA GLY A 29 -2.64 6.49 1.73
C GLY A 29 -2.61 6.97 0.28
N ALA A 30 -3.74 6.85 -0.42
CA ALA A 30 -3.91 7.33 -1.79
C ALA A 30 -3.80 8.86 -1.90
N ILE A 31 -4.33 9.60 -0.91
CA ILE A 31 -4.18 11.06 -0.82
C ILE A 31 -2.72 11.47 -0.58
N GLY A 32 -1.96 10.68 0.17
CA GLY A 32 -0.52 10.89 0.31
C GLY A 32 -0.12 12.05 1.25
N SER A 33 -1.04 12.54 2.09
CA SER A 33 -0.78 13.72 2.95
C SER A 33 0.02 13.34 4.21
N PRO A 34 1.10 14.07 4.56
CA PRO A 34 1.83 13.86 5.81
C PRO A 34 0.99 14.01 7.09
N GLU A 35 -0.11 14.75 7.03
CA GLU A 35 -1.06 14.94 8.15
C GLU A 35 -1.66 13.61 8.63
N SER A 36 -1.73 12.60 7.75
CA SER A 36 -2.28 11.28 8.03
C SER A 36 -1.25 10.31 8.63
N ILE A 37 0.03 10.70 8.77
CA ILE A 37 1.07 9.79 9.27
C ILE A 37 0.79 9.37 10.72
N ALA A 38 0.47 10.33 11.59
CA ALA A 38 0.30 10.05 13.01
C ALA A 38 -0.87 9.08 13.29
N ILE A 39 -1.97 9.22 12.55
CA ILE A 39 -3.14 8.37 12.69
C ILE A 39 -2.90 6.97 12.12
N LEU A 40 -2.25 6.87 10.95
CA LEU A 40 -1.93 5.57 10.35
C LEU A 40 -0.92 4.80 11.23
N GLU A 41 0.06 5.48 11.83
CA GLU A 41 0.98 4.87 12.80
C GLU A 41 0.25 4.35 14.05
N LYS A 42 -0.75 5.09 14.55
CA LYS A 42 -1.59 4.65 15.69
C LYS A 42 -2.34 3.36 15.37
N PHE A 43 -2.93 3.26 14.18
CA PHE A 43 -3.75 2.10 13.77
C PHE A 43 -2.97 1.00 13.05
N LYS A 44 -1.67 1.17 12.81
CA LYS A 44 -0.77 0.08 12.36
C LYS A 44 -0.76 -1.12 13.33
N LYS A 45 -1.21 -0.94 14.57
CA LYS A 45 -1.34 -1.99 15.60
C LYS A 45 -2.81 -2.31 15.95
N ASP A 46 -3.74 -1.99 15.05
CA ASP A 46 -5.15 -2.33 15.24
C ASP A 46 -5.33 -3.84 15.46
N PRO A 47 -6.24 -4.29 16.34
CA PRO A 47 -6.51 -5.72 16.53
C PRO A 47 -7.10 -6.38 15.27
N VAL A 48 -7.68 -5.61 14.35
CA VAL A 48 -8.19 -6.12 13.07
C VAL A 48 -7.09 -6.02 12.02
N VAL A 49 -6.64 -7.19 11.55
CA VAL A 49 -5.45 -7.31 10.69
C VAL A 49 -5.61 -6.53 9.38
N GLU A 50 -6.79 -6.53 8.78
CA GLU A 50 -7.08 -5.83 7.53
C GLU A 50 -6.96 -4.30 7.67
N VAL A 51 -7.21 -3.76 8.86
CA VAL A 51 -7.04 -2.33 9.16
C VAL A 51 -5.57 -2.03 9.44
N ALA A 52 -4.92 -2.88 10.24
CA ALA A 52 -3.51 -2.73 10.62
C ALA A 52 -2.58 -2.78 9.40
N GLU A 53 -2.76 -3.77 8.53
CA GLU A 53 -1.98 -3.97 7.31
C GLU A 53 -2.19 -2.83 6.30
N THR A 54 -3.43 -2.36 6.13
CA THR A 54 -3.71 -1.21 5.27
C THR A 54 -3.12 0.08 5.82
N CYS A 55 -3.15 0.28 7.15
CA CYS A 55 -2.46 1.40 7.77
C CYS A 55 -0.95 1.34 7.55
N GLU A 56 -0.34 0.15 7.60
CA GLU A 56 1.07 -0.04 7.25
C GLU A 56 1.36 0.35 5.80
N LEU A 57 0.59 -0.18 4.85
CA LEU A 57 0.77 0.12 3.42
C LEU A 57 0.58 1.61 3.12
N ALA A 58 -0.49 2.22 3.64
CA ALA A 58 -0.78 3.65 3.48
C ALA A 58 0.34 4.52 4.05
N LEU A 59 0.87 4.17 5.21
CA LEU A 59 1.98 4.87 5.85
C LEU A 59 3.26 4.78 5.02
N GLU A 60 3.66 3.58 4.60
CA GLU A 60 4.86 3.38 3.78
C GLU A 60 4.71 4.06 2.41
N ARG A 61 3.51 4.08 1.85
CA ARG A 61 3.19 4.82 0.64
C ARG A 61 3.41 6.32 0.80
N ILE A 62 2.90 6.91 1.88
CA ILE A 62 3.09 8.34 2.17
C ILE A 62 4.59 8.63 2.32
N LYS A 63 5.33 7.84 3.10
CA LYS A 63 6.78 7.99 3.27
C LYS A 63 7.52 7.91 1.93
N TRP A 64 7.13 6.99 1.06
CA TRP A 64 7.68 6.90 -0.29
C TRP A 64 7.42 8.17 -1.10
N LEU A 65 6.18 8.67 -1.14
CA LEU A 65 5.82 9.89 -1.87
C LEU A 65 6.55 11.16 -1.37
N GLN A 66 6.97 11.18 -0.10
CA GLN A 66 7.73 12.31 0.46
C GLN A 66 9.23 12.23 0.14
N ASN A 67 9.73 11.11 -0.37
CA ASN A 67 11.14 10.94 -0.69
C ASN A 67 11.45 11.57 -2.07
N PRO A 68 12.33 12.60 -2.15
CA PRO A 68 12.62 13.32 -3.39
C PRO A 68 13.34 12.48 -4.46
N ASP A 69 13.98 11.38 -4.07
CA ASP A 69 14.68 10.47 -4.99
C ASP A 69 13.75 9.45 -5.65
N THR A 70 12.44 9.52 -5.35
CA THR A 70 11.46 8.59 -5.92
C THR A 70 11.16 8.94 -7.37
N THR A 71 11.37 7.97 -8.25
CA THR A 71 10.95 8.07 -9.65
C THR A 71 9.55 7.51 -9.80
N ASN A 72 8.68 8.26 -10.46
CA ASN A 72 7.39 7.73 -10.88
C ASN A 72 7.63 6.64 -11.93
N SER A 73 7.31 5.41 -11.59
CA SER A 73 7.22 4.31 -12.56
C SER A 73 5.89 4.40 -13.30
N GLU A 74 5.89 4.18 -14.61
CA GLU A 74 4.64 4.08 -15.37
C GLU A 74 3.79 2.90 -14.86
N ASN A 75 2.56 3.20 -14.46
CA ASN A 75 1.53 2.21 -14.19
C ASN A 75 0.65 2.04 -15.44
N PRO A 76 0.70 0.89 -16.14
CA PRO A 76 -0.06 0.68 -17.36
C PRO A 76 -1.58 0.59 -17.15
N TYR A 77 -2.05 0.47 -15.90
CA TYR A 77 -3.47 0.35 -15.55
C TYR A 77 -4.09 1.64 -15.03
N LEU A 78 -3.30 2.72 -14.90
CA LEU A 78 -3.75 4.03 -14.39
C LEU A 78 -4.42 3.98 -13.00
N SER A 79 -4.16 2.92 -12.23
CA SER A 79 -4.65 2.77 -10.86
C SER A 79 -3.78 3.54 -9.86
N VAL A 80 -4.38 3.90 -8.72
CA VAL A 80 -3.64 4.39 -7.55
C VAL A 80 -3.31 3.19 -6.68
N ASP A 81 -2.14 2.59 -6.89
CA ASP A 81 -1.75 1.39 -6.16
C ASP A 81 -1.26 1.73 -4.74
N PRO A 82 -1.51 0.85 -3.75
CA PRO A 82 -1.00 0.99 -2.38
C PRO A 82 0.53 1.01 -2.27
N ALA A 83 1.24 0.43 -3.24
CA ALA A 83 2.69 0.45 -3.29
C ALA A 83 3.18 0.67 -4.74
N PRO A 84 4.29 1.40 -4.93
CA PRO A 84 4.93 1.51 -6.24
C PRO A 84 5.54 0.17 -6.65
N PRO A 85 5.70 -0.16 -7.94
CA PRO A 85 6.42 -1.36 -8.34
C PRO A 85 7.86 -1.39 -7.80
N ALA A 86 8.38 -2.61 -7.64
CA ALA A 86 9.79 -2.85 -7.41
C ALA A 86 10.64 -2.42 -8.62
N GLN A 87 11.92 -2.11 -8.39
CA GLN A 87 12.83 -1.66 -9.45
C GLN A 87 13.27 -2.78 -10.40
N THR A 88 13.33 -4.02 -9.88
CA THR A 88 13.66 -5.19 -10.69
C THR A 88 12.48 -5.61 -11.56
N GLN A 89 12.80 -6.12 -12.76
CA GLN A 89 11.86 -6.75 -13.68
C GLN A 89 12.08 -8.27 -13.76
N ASN A 90 12.97 -8.82 -12.93
CA ASN A 90 13.24 -10.25 -12.90
C ASN A 90 12.09 -11.00 -12.21
N VAL A 91 11.38 -11.82 -12.99
CA VAL A 91 10.19 -12.56 -12.52
C VAL A 91 10.51 -13.48 -11.34
N GLU A 92 11.64 -14.18 -11.37
CA GLU A 92 12.00 -15.14 -10.31
C GLU A 92 12.33 -14.43 -8.99
N GLU A 93 13.03 -13.29 -9.08
CA GLU A 93 13.32 -12.44 -7.92
C GLU A 93 12.03 -11.87 -7.32
N LEU A 94 11.14 -11.34 -8.17
CA LEU A 94 9.85 -10.79 -7.75
C LEU A 94 8.96 -11.86 -7.09
N LYS A 95 8.91 -13.06 -7.67
CA LYS A 95 8.18 -14.20 -7.10
C LYS A 95 8.74 -14.59 -5.73
N THR A 96 10.06 -14.63 -5.60
CA THR A 96 10.73 -14.93 -4.34
C THR A 96 10.34 -13.91 -3.26
N ILE A 97 10.34 -12.62 -3.59
CA ILE A 97 9.93 -11.56 -2.66
C ILE A 97 8.43 -11.68 -2.31
N LEU A 98 7.57 -11.93 -3.29
CA LEU A 98 6.12 -12.04 -3.08
C LEU A 98 5.74 -13.15 -2.07
N LEU A 99 6.46 -14.27 -2.14
CA LEU A 99 6.24 -15.46 -1.32
C LEU A 99 7.05 -15.46 -0.01
N ASP A 100 7.92 -14.47 0.23
CA ASP A 100 8.71 -14.41 1.47
C ASP A 100 7.89 -13.86 2.64
N GLU A 101 7.51 -14.73 3.58
CA GLU A 101 6.80 -14.36 4.81
C GLU A 101 7.59 -13.43 5.74
N LYS A 102 8.92 -13.32 5.54
CA LYS A 102 9.78 -12.40 6.30
C LYS A 102 9.88 -11.03 5.65
N ALA A 103 9.51 -10.89 4.37
CA ALA A 103 9.48 -9.61 3.70
C ALA A 103 8.33 -8.75 4.22
N THR A 104 8.52 -7.43 4.21
CA THR A 104 7.44 -6.53 4.64
C THR A 104 6.27 -6.57 3.67
N LEU A 105 5.06 -6.31 4.16
CA LEU A 105 3.87 -6.28 3.30
C LEU A 105 4.04 -5.30 2.13
N PHE A 106 4.66 -4.14 2.40
CA PHE A 106 5.01 -3.17 1.36
C PHE A 106 5.90 -3.81 0.28
N GLN A 107 7.01 -4.47 0.64
CA GLN A 107 7.90 -5.13 -0.33
C GLN A 107 7.18 -6.18 -1.18
N ARG A 108 6.32 -6.99 -0.56
CA ARG A 108 5.52 -8.00 -1.24
C ARG A 108 4.55 -7.37 -2.25
N TYR A 109 3.88 -6.28 -1.87
CA TYR A 109 3.01 -5.50 -2.76
C TYR A 109 3.78 -4.87 -3.93
N ARG A 110 4.98 -4.33 -3.67
CA ARG A 110 5.84 -3.81 -4.74
C ARG A 110 6.19 -4.90 -5.76
N ALA A 111 6.46 -6.11 -5.28
CA ALA A 111 6.76 -7.25 -6.15
C ALA A 111 5.53 -7.69 -6.97
N MET A 112 4.37 -7.79 -6.31
CA MET A 112 3.08 -8.09 -6.94
C MET A 112 2.74 -7.11 -8.06
N PHE A 113 2.86 -5.79 -7.81
CA PHE A 113 2.57 -4.78 -8.82
C PHE A 113 3.60 -4.76 -9.95
N SER A 114 4.87 -5.05 -9.69
CA SER A 114 5.84 -5.28 -10.76
C SER A 114 5.44 -6.45 -11.66
N LEU A 115 5.09 -7.61 -11.08
CA LEU A 115 4.64 -8.78 -11.84
C LEU A 115 3.39 -8.48 -12.68
N ARG A 116 2.39 -7.78 -12.10
CA ARG A 116 1.19 -7.32 -12.81
C ARG A 116 1.54 -6.41 -13.99
N ASN A 117 2.51 -5.52 -13.82
CA ASN A 117 2.88 -4.52 -14.82
C ASN A 117 3.72 -5.10 -15.98
N LEU A 118 4.40 -6.24 -15.77
CA LEU A 118 5.19 -6.92 -16.82
C LEU A 118 4.33 -7.48 -17.96
N ARG A 119 3.11 -7.95 -17.67
CA ARG A 119 2.15 -8.45 -18.67
C ARG A 119 2.69 -9.60 -19.54
N THR A 120 3.57 -10.44 -18.99
CA THR A 120 4.04 -11.65 -19.68
C THR A 120 3.35 -12.87 -19.11
N LYS A 121 3.44 -14.01 -19.81
CA LYS A 121 2.88 -15.26 -19.29
C LYS A 121 3.58 -15.68 -18.00
N GLU A 122 4.90 -15.56 -17.98
CA GLU A 122 5.74 -15.93 -16.84
C GLU A 122 5.41 -15.08 -15.60
N SER A 123 5.13 -13.78 -15.79
CA SER A 123 4.79 -12.90 -14.67
C SER A 123 3.39 -13.17 -14.12
N VAL A 124 2.45 -13.62 -14.96
CA VAL A 124 1.12 -14.06 -14.52
C VAL A 124 1.21 -15.40 -13.79
N ASP A 125 2.00 -16.36 -14.28
CA ASP A 125 2.20 -17.67 -13.64
C ASP A 125 2.94 -17.55 -12.28
N ALA A 126 3.57 -16.41 -12.00
CA ALA A 126 4.27 -16.12 -10.76
C ALA A 126 3.43 -15.42 -9.69
N LEU A 127 2.24 -14.90 -10.04
CA LEU A 127 1.26 -14.30 -9.14
C LEU A 127 0.38 -15.36 -8.47
#